data_AF-A0A0Z8DJG8-F1
#
_entry.id   AF-A0A0Z8DJG8-F1
#
_cell.length_a   1.000
_cell.length_b   1.000
_cell.length_c   1.000
_cell.angle_alpha   90.00
_cell.angle_beta   90.00
_cell.angle_gamma   90.00
#
_symmetry.space_group_name_H-M   'P 1'
#
loop_
_entity.id
_entity.type
_entity.pdbx_description
1 polymer ?
#
loop_
_entity_poly.entity_id
_entity_poly.type
_entity_poly.pdbx_seq_one_letter_code
_entity_poly.pdbx_strand_id
1 'polypeptide(L)'
;MKKNLLKKTIVCFINLLVVLMAVAPPAVSAQAASRIETPVETKSKHFSNLEGGGDLSYINLSGYSNRFGTAASGRSGTYFGPRGTYVTRDWSVNSGGGSHGGSYWKLFNRNGQRIGTYDKYGNYLRP
;
A
#
# COMPACT_ATOMS: atom_id res chain seq x y z
N MET A 1 58.03 11.01 37.73
CA MET A 1 56.88 11.57 36.98
C MET A 1 56.10 10.58 36.09
N LYS A 2 56.48 9.28 35.97
CA LYS A 2 55.81 8.32 35.06
C LYS A 2 54.45 7.74 35.54
N LYS A 3 54.19 7.70 36.86
CA LYS A 3 52.97 7.08 37.43
C LYS A 3 51.68 7.87 37.15
N ASN A 4 51.77 9.20 37.00
CA ASN A 4 50.60 10.06 36.74
C ASN A 4 50.18 10.07 35.26
N LEU A 5 51.11 9.78 34.35
CA LEU A 5 50.81 9.70 32.93
C LEU A 5 50.00 8.43 32.63
N LEU A 6 50.45 7.28 33.16
CA LEU A 6 49.77 5.99 32.99
C LEU A 6 48.32 6.01 33.51
N LYS A 7 48.08 6.64 34.67
CA LYS A 7 46.72 6.80 35.22
C LYS A 7 45.82 7.64 34.32
N LYS A 8 46.34 8.73 33.74
CA LYS A 8 45.58 9.58 32.81
C LYS A 8 45.27 8.85 31.51
N THR A 9 46.20 8.06 30.98
CA THR A 9 45.97 7.27 29.76
C THR A 9 44.90 6.20 29.98
N ILE A 10 44.96 5.47 31.10
CA ILE A 10 43.97 4.43 31.44
C ILE A 10 42.57 5.04 31.61
N VAL A 11 42.45 6.19 32.26
CA VAL A 11 41.16 6.88 32.43
C VAL A 11 40.59 7.34 31.08
N CYS A 12 41.42 7.84 30.16
CA CYS A 12 40.96 8.18 28.81
C CYS A 12 40.47 6.95 28.03
N PHE A 13 41.16 5.81 28.14
CA PHE A 13 40.75 4.56 27.48
C PHE A 13 39.42 4.02 28.02
N ILE A 14 39.17 4.10 29.33
CA ILE A 14 37.91 3.65 29.93
C ILE A 14 36.75 4.53 29.46
N ASN A 15 36.92 5.85 29.43
CA ASN A 15 35.86 6.76 28.97
C ASN A 15 35.56 6.58 27.48
N LEU A 16 36.58 6.33 26.65
CA LEU A 16 36.38 6.03 25.22
C LEU A 16 35.58 4.74 25.00
N LEU A 17 35.84 3.70 25.80
CA LEU A 17 35.12 2.42 25.72
C LEU A 17 33.63 2.56 26.09
N VAL A 18 33.32 3.38 27.10
CA VAL A 18 31.93 3.64 27.53
C VAL A 18 31.14 4.38 26.46
N VAL A 19 31.75 5.35 25.77
CA VAL A 19 31.11 6.07 24.67
C VAL A 19 30.88 5.16 23.46
N LEU A 20 31.79 4.22 23.18
CA LEU A 20 31.66 3.27 22.07
C LEU A 20 30.50 2.27 22.27
N MET A 21 30.22 1.89 23.52
CA MET A 21 29.11 0.98 23.86
C MET A 21 27.73 1.66 23.84
N ALA A 22 27.66 2.99 23.85
CA ALA A 22 26.40 3.75 23.84
C ALA A 22 25.82 3.99 22.43
N VAL A 23 26.55 3.62 21.37
CA VAL A 23 26.15 3.81 19.96
C VAL A 23 25.91 2.47 19.27
N ALA A 24 25.23 1.54 19.96
CA ALA A 24 24.71 0.33 19.32
C ALA A 24 23.26 0.59 18.87
N PRO A 25 22.97 0.67 17.57
CA PRO A 25 21.59 0.63 17.09
C PRO A 25 20.94 -0.71 17.49
N PRO A 26 19.61 -0.78 17.68
CA PRO A 26 18.95 -2.04 17.99
C PRO A 26 19.23 -3.05 16.87
N ALA A 27 19.79 -4.21 17.25
CA ALA A 27 19.95 -5.34 16.35
C ALA A 27 18.56 -5.80 15.92
N VAL A 28 18.16 -5.45 14.70
CA VAL A 28 17.01 -6.05 14.04
C VAL A 28 17.37 -7.50 13.79
N SER A 29 16.77 -8.40 14.56
CA SER A 29 16.81 -9.84 14.32
C SER A 29 16.10 -10.14 13.00
N ALA A 30 16.85 -10.16 11.91
CA ALA A 30 16.42 -10.80 10.68
C ALA A 30 16.60 -12.31 10.86
N GLN A 31 15.56 -13.00 11.34
CA GLN A 31 15.54 -14.46 11.38
C GLN A 31 14.40 -15.05 10.57
N ALA A 32 14.85 -15.68 9.47
CA ALA A 32 14.31 -16.86 8.81
C ALA A 32 12.93 -16.73 8.15
N ALA A 33 12.99 -16.64 6.82
CA ALA A 33 11.94 -17.08 5.93
C ALA A 33 11.50 -18.51 6.30
N SER A 34 10.32 -18.62 6.90
CA SER A 34 9.58 -19.86 6.93
C SER A 34 9.00 -20.10 5.53
N ARG A 35 9.71 -20.95 4.78
CA ARG A 35 9.25 -21.59 3.57
C ARG A 35 7.98 -22.38 3.89
N ILE A 36 6.82 -21.80 3.62
CA ILE A 36 5.59 -22.57 3.39
C ILE A 36 5.56 -22.81 1.88
N GLU A 37 6.11 -23.94 1.46
CA GLU A 37 5.71 -24.53 0.19
C GLU A 37 4.40 -25.26 0.40
N THR A 38 3.35 -24.84 -0.30
CA THR A 38 2.65 -25.73 -1.24
C THR A 38 1.74 -24.92 -2.17
N PRO A 39 1.45 -25.47 -3.36
CA PRO A 39 1.26 -24.73 -4.57
C PRO A 39 -0.23 -24.47 -4.81
N VAL A 40 -0.57 -23.23 -5.10
CA VAL A 40 -1.69 -22.98 -6.01
C VAL A 40 -1.19 -21.93 -6.98
N GLU A 41 -1.03 -22.34 -8.23
CA GLU A 41 -1.26 -21.48 -9.36
C GLU A 41 -2.64 -20.84 -9.22
N THR A 42 -2.79 -19.80 -8.40
CA THR A 42 -3.74 -18.77 -8.75
C THR A 42 -2.99 -17.88 -9.72
N LYS A 43 -2.99 -18.32 -10.99
CA LYS A 43 -3.28 -17.37 -12.06
C LYS A 43 -4.27 -16.38 -11.46
N SER A 44 -3.90 -15.11 -11.30
CA SER A 44 -4.91 -14.07 -11.09
C SER A 44 -5.67 -13.90 -12.41
N LYS A 45 -6.38 -14.96 -12.80
CA LYS A 45 -7.48 -14.96 -13.73
C LYS A 45 -8.56 -14.13 -13.05
N HIS A 46 -8.65 -12.86 -13.42
CA HIS A 46 -9.74 -12.40 -14.25
C HIS A 46 -9.60 -10.89 -14.43
N PHE A 47 -9.41 -10.48 -15.69
CA PHE A 47 -9.74 -9.14 -16.12
C PHE A 47 -11.24 -8.96 -15.88
N SER A 48 -11.68 -8.29 -14.82
CA SER A 48 -13.07 -7.86 -14.74
C SER A 48 -13.25 -6.62 -15.64
N ASN A 49 -13.26 -6.89 -16.93
CA ASN A 49 -13.79 -6.00 -17.95
C ASN A 49 -15.27 -6.34 -18.15
N LEU A 50 -16.08 -6.40 -17.09
CA LEU A 50 -17.55 -6.40 -17.26
C LEU A 50 -18.10 -7.48 -18.23
N GLU A 51 -17.36 -8.55 -18.48
CA GLU A 51 -17.77 -9.73 -19.25
C GLU A 51 -18.05 -10.85 -18.25
N GLY A 52 -19.30 -10.94 -17.81
CA GLY A 52 -19.89 -12.19 -17.34
C GLY A 52 -19.22 -12.87 -16.13
N GLY A 53 -19.39 -12.30 -14.94
CA GLY A 53 -19.37 -13.10 -13.71
C GLY A 53 -18.00 -13.38 -13.08
N GLY A 54 -16.97 -12.58 -13.41
CA GLY A 54 -15.76 -12.55 -12.59
C GLY A 54 -16.01 -11.84 -11.26
N ASP A 55 -15.46 -12.39 -10.17
CA ASP A 55 -15.48 -11.77 -8.84
C ASP A 55 -15.01 -10.31 -8.89
N LEU A 56 -15.47 -9.50 -7.93
CA LEU A 56 -15.17 -8.07 -7.81
C LEU A 56 -13.67 -7.75 -7.62
N SER A 57 -12.77 -8.72 -7.75
CA SER A 57 -11.36 -8.72 -7.36
C SER A 57 -10.50 -7.61 -7.98
N TYR A 58 -10.78 -7.21 -9.24
CA TYR A 58 -9.98 -6.21 -9.94
C TYR A 58 -10.75 -5.50 -11.07
N ILE A 59 -10.66 -4.17 -11.18
CA ILE A 59 -11.17 -3.39 -12.31
C ILE A 59 -10.04 -2.76 -13.12
N ASN A 60 -10.17 -2.80 -14.44
CA ASN A 60 -9.25 -2.08 -15.33
C ASN A 60 -9.67 -0.60 -15.47
N LEU A 61 -8.95 0.29 -14.80
CA LEU A 61 -9.20 1.73 -14.82
C LEU A 61 -9.02 2.38 -16.20
N SER A 62 -8.25 1.78 -17.12
CA SER A 62 -8.11 2.30 -18.48
C SER A 62 -9.40 2.18 -19.29
N GLY A 63 -10.31 1.28 -18.89
CA GLY A 63 -11.63 1.11 -19.50
C GLY A 63 -12.65 2.15 -19.07
N TYR A 64 -12.29 3.05 -18.14
CA TYR A 64 -13.18 4.10 -17.64
C TYR A 64 -12.65 5.46 -18.06
N SER A 65 -13.49 6.30 -18.64
CA SER A 65 -13.11 7.64 -19.09
C SER A 65 -14.15 8.70 -18.75
N ASN A 66 -13.70 9.94 -18.60
CA ASN A 66 -14.61 11.08 -18.41
C ASN A 66 -15.19 11.53 -19.77
N ARG A 67 -16.07 12.54 -19.74
CA ARG A 67 -16.67 13.13 -20.96
C ARG A 67 -15.67 13.68 -21.99
N PHE A 68 -14.41 13.87 -21.59
CA PHE A 68 -13.33 14.37 -22.45
C PHE A 68 -12.43 13.22 -22.96
N GLY A 69 -12.81 11.96 -22.72
CA GLY A 69 -12.02 10.79 -23.11
C GLY A 69 -10.78 10.56 -22.24
N THR A 70 -10.60 11.32 -21.15
CA THR A 70 -9.48 11.08 -20.23
C THR A 70 -9.77 9.86 -19.37
N ALA A 71 -8.86 8.89 -19.38
CA ALA A 71 -8.98 7.69 -18.55
C ALA A 71 -9.01 8.03 -17.06
N ALA A 72 -9.52 7.10 -16.23
CA ALA A 72 -9.52 7.21 -14.78
C ALA A 72 -8.09 7.29 -14.24
N SER A 73 -7.62 8.53 -14.00
CA SER A 73 -6.22 8.81 -13.70
C SER A 73 -6.11 9.88 -12.62
N GLY A 74 -6.23 9.50 -11.35
CA GLY A 74 -5.78 10.37 -10.26
C GLY A 74 -6.55 11.70 -10.05
N ARG A 75 -7.49 12.07 -10.92
CA ARG A 75 -8.27 13.31 -10.85
C ARG A 75 -9.64 13.00 -10.26
N SER A 76 -10.19 13.99 -9.56
CA SER A 76 -11.56 13.92 -9.06
C SER A 76 -12.54 13.86 -10.23
N GLY A 77 -13.67 13.20 -9.99
CA GLY A 77 -14.75 13.09 -10.95
C GLY A 77 -15.23 11.67 -11.17
N THR A 78 -16.18 11.57 -12.10
CA THR A 78 -16.81 10.33 -12.53
C THR A 78 -16.27 9.93 -13.89
N TYR A 79 -15.95 8.65 -14.02
CA TYR A 79 -15.45 8.03 -15.23
C TYR A 79 -16.40 6.90 -15.61
N PHE A 80 -16.89 6.92 -16.83
CA PHE A 80 -17.86 5.96 -17.35
C PHE A 80 -17.11 4.82 -18.04
N GLY A 81 -17.55 3.61 -17.74
CA GLY A 81 -16.99 2.39 -18.29
C GLY A 81 -18.03 1.54 -19.01
N PRO A 82 -17.68 0.28 -19.31
CA PRO A 82 -18.53 -0.60 -20.08
C PRO A 82 -19.90 -0.83 -19.41
N ARG A 83 -20.91 -1.17 -20.21
CA ARG A 83 -22.27 -1.57 -19.78
C ARG A 83 -22.96 -0.58 -18.84
N GLY A 84 -22.53 0.68 -18.83
CA GLY A 84 -23.12 1.73 -18.01
C GLY A 84 -22.66 1.74 -16.56
N THR A 85 -21.62 0.98 -16.19
CA THR A 85 -20.95 1.21 -14.91
C THR A 85 -20.15 2.50 -14.95
N TYR A 86 -19.90 3.06 -13.77
CA TYR A 86 -19.00 4.18 -13.63
C TYR A 86 -18.22 4.08 -12.34
N VAL A 87 -17.02 4.63 -12.34
CA VAL A 87 -16.21 4.81 -11.13
C VAL A 87 -16.20 6.27 -10.74
N THR A 88 -16.25 6.53 -9.45
CA THR A 88 -16.04 7.86 -8.89
C THR A 88 -14.84 7.81 -7.96
N ARG A 89 -13.99 8.83 -8.05
CA ARG A 89 -12.88 8.99 -7.11
C ARG A 89 -13.43 9.21 -5.70
N ASP A 90 -12.94 8.44 -4.74
CA ASP A 90 -13.18 8.69 -3.33
C ASP A 90 -12.42 9.95 -2.91
N TRP A 91 -13.10 10.86 -2.23
CA TRP A 91 -12.53 12.14 -1.79
C TRP A 91 -11.79 11.99 -0.45
N SER A 92 -12.00 10.88 0.26
CA SER A 92 -11.39 10.60 1.57
C SER A 92 -10.06 9.88 1.49
N VAL A 93 -9.34 9.97 0.37
CA VAL A 93 -7.94 9.52 0.30
C VAL A 93 -7.12 10.38 1.27
N ASN A 94 -6.86 9.86 2.47
CA ASN A 94 -6.13 10.53 3.56
C ASN A 94 -6.88 11.62 4.35
N SER A 95 -8.22 11.58 4.48
CA SER A 95 -8.94 12.59 5.29
C SER A 95 -8.72 12.50 6.81
N GLY A 96 -7.80 11.66 7.29
CA GLY A 96 -7.36 11.55 8.70
C GLY A 96 -8.42 11.06 9.70
N GLY A 97 -9.70 11.03 9.34
CA GLY A 97 -10.82 10.75 10.25
C GLY A 97 -11.56 9.42 10.01
N GLY A 98 -11.03 8.52 9.18
CA GLY A 98 -11.69 7.25 8.86
C GLY A 98 -10.74 6.06 8.87
N SER A 99 -11.14 4.98 9.55
CA SER A 99 -10.48 3.66 9.61
C SER A 99 -10.39 2.90 8.27
N HIS A 100 -10.68 3.58 7.17
CA HIS A 100 -10.97 3.03 5.87
C HIS A 100 -9.81 3.31 4.89
N GLY A 101 -8.57 3.10 5.36
CA GLY A 101 -7.36 3.25 4.56
C GLY A 101 -7.43 2.48 3.24
N GLY A 102 -6.95 3.10 2.16
CA GLY A 102 -6.85 2.48 0.84
C GLY A 102 -8.03 2.74 -0.11
N SER A 103 -9.17 3.23 0.36
CA SER A 103 -10.34 3.54 -0.49
C SER A 103 -10.03 4.67 -1.48
N TYR A 104 -10.05 4.38 -2.78
CA TYR A 104 -9.68 5.35 -3.82
C TYR A 104 -10.71 5.44 -4.95
N TRP A 105 -11.32 4.33 -5.35
CA TRP A 105 -12.38 4.30 -6.34
C TRP A 105 -13.63 3.62 -5.78
N LYS A 106 -14.80 4.15 -6.14
CA LYS A 106 -16.10 3.54 -5.89
C LYS A 106 -16.71 3.16 -7.21
N LEU A 107 -17.03 1.88 -7.41
CA LEU A 107 -17.69 1.38 -8.60
C LEU A 107 -19.20 1.37 -8.40
N PHE A 108 -19.92 1.86 -9.39
CA PHE A 108 -21.36 1.88 -9.42
C PHE A 108 -21.88 1.16 -10.67
N ASN A 109 -23.01 0.48 -10.52
CA ASN A 109 -23.73 -0.08 -11.66
C ASN A 109 -24.54 1.01 -12.38
N ARG A 110 -25.17 0.63 -13.50
CA ARG A 110 -26.02 1.54 -14.30
C ARG A 110 -27.17 2.17 -13.51
N ASN A 111 -27.63 1.49 -12.46
CA ASN A 111 -28.73 1.95 -11.59
C ASN A 111 -28.22 2.87 -10.46
N GLY A 112 -26.94 3.21 -10.45
CA GLY A 112 -26.33 4.05 -9.42
C GLY A 112 -26.09 3.35 -8.09
N GLN A 113 -26.24 2.03 -8.01
CA GLN A 113 -25.92 1.28 -6.81
C GLN A 113 -24.41 1.03 -6.74
N ARG A 114 -23.81 1.29 -5.58
CA ARG A 114 -22.40 0.95 -5.34
C ARG A 114 -22.26 -0.57 -5.26
N ILE A 115 -21.32 -1.11 -6.02
CA ILE A 115 -21.04 -2.54 -6.08
C ILE A 115 -19.61 -2.89 -5.66
N GLY A 116 -18.77 -1.89 -5.40
CA GLY A 116 -17.45 -2.13 -4.82
C GLY A 116 -16.67 -0.86 -4.50
N THR A 117 -15.74 -1.03 -3.58
CA THR A 117 -14.68 -0.10 -3.22
C THR A 117 -13.35 -0.69 -3.63
N TYR A 118 -12.53 0.11 -4.30
CA TYR A 118 -11.26 -0.31 -4.86
C TYR A 118 -10.12 0.62 -4.43
N ASP A 119 -8.91 0.08 -4.41
CA ASP A 119 -7.69 0.85 -4.19
C ASP A 119 -7.32 1.70 -5.41
N LYS A 120 -6.24 2.47 -5.32
CA LYS A 120 -5.80 3.37 -6.39
C LYS A 120 -5.45 2.66 -7.71
N TYR A 121 -5.19 1.35 -7.66
CA TYR A 121 -4.81 0.52 -8.80
C TYR A 121 -5.98 -0.28 -9.37
N GLY A 122 -7.16 -0.21 -8.73
CA GLY A 122 -8.34 -0.94 -9.15
C GLY A 122 -8.45 -2.32 -8.51
N ASN A 123 -7.70 -2.64 -7.45
CA ASN A 123 -7.89 -3.87 -6.69
C ASN A 123 -9.07 -3.73 -5.72
N TYR A 124 -9.86 -4.79 -5.59
CA TYR A 124 -10.99 -4.82 -4.67
C TYR A 124 -10.56 -4.67 -3.21
N LEU A 125 -11.34 -3.93 -2.45
CA LEU A 125 -11.18 -3.83 -1.00
C LEU A 125 -12.39 -4.41 -0.27
N ARG A 126 -13.60 -4.02 -0.69
CA ARG A 126 -14.88 -4.34 -0.02
C ARG A 126 -16.06 -3.82 -0.83
N PRO A 127 -17.31 -4.17 -0.48
CA PRO A 127 -18.51 -3.69 -1.19
C PRO A 127 -18.72 -2.16 -1.11
#